data_AF-A0A2Z2JIC9-F1
#
_entry.id   AF-A0A2Z2JIC9-F1
#
_cell.length_a   1.000
_cell.length_b   1.000
_cell.length_c   1.000
_cell.angle_alpha   90.00
_cell.angle_beta   90.00
_cell.angle_gamma   90.00
#
_symmetry.space_group_name_H-M   'P 1'
#
loop_
_entity.id
_entity.type
_entity.pdbx_description
1 polymer ?
#
loop_
_entity_poly.entity_id
_entity_poly.type
_entity_poly.pdbx_seq_one_letter_code
_entity_poly.pdbx_strand_id
1 'polypeptide(L)'
;MFELYLVLITCFLLPTCYLITNSLRYIYDQIKTINKIQKISNKTQLNNKKILSLIKIYINRKKWLDCITMLEASINQIPINKISAEYYNYIGLCYESANMYKIAQRYYLKAYNISPLEKNILKNLANIYKISGDIKNAKKINQRLILLNKNEYTSNY
;
A
#
# COMPACT_ATOMS: atom_id res chain seq x y z
N MET A 1 -24.07 -17.60 49.58
CA MET A 1 -23.75 -18.08 48.21
C MET A 1 -23.50 -16.95 47.22
N PHE A 2 -24.38 -15.93 47.14
CA PHE A 2 -24.21 -14.77 46.24
C PHE A 2 -22.97 -13.91 46.54
N GLU A 3 -22.68 -13.65 47.81
CA GLU A 3 -21.52 -12.84 48.21
C GLU A 3 -20.18 -13.50 47.85
N LEU A 4 -20.10 -14.83 47.97
CA LEU A 4 -18.89 -15.59 47.66
C LEU A 4 -18.60 -15.61 46.14
N TYR A 5 -19.64 -15.58 45.32
CA TYR A 5 -19.54 -15.43 43.87
C TYR A 5 -19.04 -14.04 43.46
N LEU A 6 -19.55 -12.98 44.10
CA LEU A 6 -19.07 -11.62 43.86
C LEU A 6 -17.59 -11.46 44.22
N VAL A 7 -17.16 -12.02 45.36
CA VAL A 7 -15.76 -12.00 45.76
C VAL A 7 -14.89 -12.71 44.73
N LEU A 8 -15.26 -13.93 44.31
CA LEU A 8 -14.51 -14.67 43.28
C LEU A 8 -14.42 -13.90 41.96
N ILE A 9 -15.53 -13.32 41.49
CA ILE A 9 -15.54 -12.50 40.27
C ILE A 9 -14.58 -11.33 40.39
N THR A 10 -14.64 -10.56 41.48
CA THR A 10 -13.77 -9.40 41.66
C THR A 10 -12.29 -9.80 41.72
N CYS A 11 -11.96 -10.94 42.33
CA CYS A 11 -10.60 -11.48 42.36
C CYS A 11 -10.06 -11.83 40.97
N PHE A 12 -10.89 -12.24 40.01
CA PHE A 12 -10.45 -12.52 38.63
C PHE A 12 -10.57 -11.30 37.69
N LEU A 13 -11.51 -10.38 37.95
CA LEU A 13 -11.71 -9.19 37.13
C LEU A 13 -10.60 -8.15 37.32
N LEU A 14 -10.14 -7.94 38.56
CA LEU A 14 -9.10 -6.93 38.82
C LEU A 14 -7.77 -7.24 38.12
N PRO A 15 -7.22 -8.48 38.16
CA PRO A 15 -6.01 -8.83 37.42
C PRO A 15 -6.20 -8.77 35.91
N THR A 16 -7.35 -9.20 35.39
CA THR A 16 -7.62 -9.16 33.95
C THR A 16 -7.75 -7.73 33.43
N CYS A 17 -8.47 -6.86 34.15
CA CYS A 17 -8.52 -5.43 33.85
C CYS A 17 -7.13 -4.77 33.91
N TYR A 18 -6.30 -5.14 34.90
CA TYR A 18 -4.93 -4.64 34.99
C TYR A 18 -4.08 -5.05 33.77
N LEU A 19 -4.13 -6.32 33.36
CA LEU A 19 -3.41 -6.82 32.19
C LEU A 19 -3.86 -6.14 30.90
N ILE A 20 -5.16 -5.95 30.71
CA ILE A 20 -5.74 -5.25 29.54
C ILE A 20 -5.31 -3.79 29.54
N THR A 21 -5.33 -3.12 30.70
CA THR A 21 -4.92 -1.71 30.79
C THR A 21 -3.43 -1.55 30.46
N ASN A 22 -2.60 -2.48 30.91
CA ASN A 22 -1.17 -2.43 30.66
C ASN A 22 -0.83 -2.73 29.19
N SER A 23 -1.53 -3.66 28.55
CA SER A 23 -1.36 -3.95 27.12
C SER A 23 -1.83 -2.78 26.24
N LEU A 24 -2.95 -2.13 26.59
CA LEU A 24 -3.42 -0.91 25.91
C LEU A 24 -2.41 0.23 26.05
N ARG A 25 -1.83 0.43 27.25
CA ARG A 25 -0.81 1.44 27.48
C ARG A 25 0.44 1.19 26.63
N TYR A 26 0.90 -0.07 26.55
CA TYR A 26 2.01 -0.46 25.70
C TYR A 26 1.74 -0.16 24.22
N ILE A 27 0.56 -0.53 23.71
CA ILE A 27 0.15 -0.25 22.33
C ILE A 27 0.07 1.27 22.06
N TYR A 28 -0.47 2.04 23.00
CA TYR A 28 -0.54 3.50 22.90
C TYR A 28 0.86 4.12 22.79
N ASP A 29 1.80 3.71 23.63
CA ASP A 29 3.17 4.21 23.61
C ASP A 29 3.88 3.84 22.29
N GLN A 30 3.65 2.63 21.76
CA GLN A 30 4.14 2.21 20.44
C GLN A 30 3.56 3.08 19.31
N ILE A 31 2.27 3.39 19.34
CA ILE A 31 1.65 4.26 18.33
C ILE A 31 2.23 5.68 18.40
N LYS A 32 2.45 6.19 19.62
CA LYS A 32 3.03 7.51 19.86
C LYS A 32 4.47 7.61 19.33
N THR A 33 5.29 6.59 19.54
CA THR A 33 6.67 6.56 19.03
C THR A 33 6.69 6.47 17.51
N ILE A 34 5.84 5.64 16.91
CA ILE A 34 5.68 5.55 15.44
C ILE A 34 5.29 6.91 14.86
N ASN A 35 4.29 7.59 15.43
CA ASN A 35 3.86 8.91 14.97
C ASN A 35 4.99 9.95 15.04
N LYS A 36 5.84 9.89 16.07
CA LYS A 36 7.01 10.79 16.21
C LYS A 36 8.07 10.49 15.15
N ILE A 37 8.37 9.21 14.90
CA ILE A 37 9.31 8.77 13.86
C ILE A 37 8.81 9.20 12.48
N GLN A 38 7.52 8.98 12.20
CA GLN A 38 6.86 9.38 10.96
C GLN A 38 6.92 10.91 10.74
N LYS A 39 6.74 11.70 11.80
CA LYS A 39 6.89 13.17 11.74
C LYS A 39 8.32 13.59 11.43
N ILE A 40 9.32 12.88 11.96
CA ILE A 40 10.74 13.12 11.67
C ILE A 40 11.07 12.73 10.22
N SER A 41 10.56 11.57 9.77
CA SER A 41 10.76 11.13 8.39
C SER A 41 10.08 12.05 7.36
N ASN A 42 8.97 12.70 7.71
CA ASN A 42 8.33 13.71 6.86
C ASN A 42 9.13 15.00 6.71
N LYS A 43 9.91 15.39 7.72
CA LYS A 43 10.84 16.53 7.59
C LYS A 43 12.01 16.21 6.67
N THR A 44 12.41 14.95 6.60
CA THR A 44 13.43 14.45 5.68
C THR A 44 12.76 13.80 4.49
N GLN A 45 12.23 14.57 3.54
CA GLN A 45 11.60 14.08 2.31
C GLN A 45 12.26 12.78 1.86
N LEU A 46 11.59 11.66 2.16
CA LEU A 46 12.17 10.34 2.11
C LEU A 46 12.47 10.11 0.63
N ASN A 47 13.75 10.23 0.26
CA ASN A 47 14.16 10.34 -1.13
C ASN A 47 13.49 9.20 -1.90
N ASN A 48 12.60 9.52 -2.85
CA ASN A 48 11.79 8.53 -3.57
C ASN A 48 12.65 7.36 -4.05
N LYS A 49 13.91 7.63 -4.45
CA LYS A 49 14.89 6.60 -4.83
C LYS A 49 15.13 5.54 -3.74
N LYS A 50 15.23 5.92 -2.46
CA LYS A 50 15.39 5.00 -1.32
C LYS A 50 14.14 4.16 -1.07
N ILE A 51 12.96 4.77 -1.19
CA ILE A 51 11.69 4.02 -1.09
C ILE A 51 11.60 3.00 -2.22
N LEU A 52 11.91 3.40 -3.46
CA LEU A 52 11.91 2.50 -4.62
C LEU A 52 12.89 1.34 -4.46
N SER A 53 14.10 1.58 -3.93
CA SER A 53 15.03 0.49 -3.63
C SER A 53 14.49 -0.47 -2.59
N LEU A 54 13.82 0.06 -1.56
CA LEU A 54 13.25 -0.75 -0.48
C LEU A 54 12.05 -1.59 -0.97
N ILE A 55 11.18 -1.01 -1.80
CA ILE A 55 10.09 -1.74 -2.48
C ILE A 55 10.65 -2.93 -3.26
N LYS A 56 11.68 -2.71 -4.08
CA LYS A 56 12.32 -3.79 -4.86
C LYS A 56 12.85 -4.91 -3.95
N ILE A 57 13.47 -4.56 -2.83
CA ILE A 57 13.96 -5.53 -1.84
C ILE A 57 12.80 -6.33 -1.23
N TYR A 58 11.71 -5.67 -0.83
CA TYR A 58 10.54 -6.35 -0.25
C TYR A 58 9.87 -7.29 -1.26
N ILE A 59 9.65 -6.84 -2.49
CA ILE A 59 9.07 -7.67 -3.57
C ILE A 59 9.96 -8.89 -3.84
N ASN A 60 11.27 -8.70 -4.00
CA ASN A 60 12.21 -9.80 -4.25
C ASN A 60 12.23 -10.82 -3.10
N ARG A 61 12.07 -10.36 -1.85
CA ARG A 61 11.98 -11.21 -0.66
C ARG A 61 10.59 -11.79 -0.41
N LYS A 62 9.63 -11.56 -1.32
CA LYS A 62 8.21 -11.97 -1.19
C LYS A 62 7.52 -11.40 0.06
N LYS A 63 8.05 -10.31 0.62
CA LYS A 63 7.49 -9.58 1.76
C LYS A 63 6.43 -8.58 1.29
N TRP A 64 5.41 -9.08 0.61
CA TRP A 64 4.40 -8.24 -0.04
C TRP A 64 3.57 -7.44 0.97
N LEU A 65 3.20 -8.05 2.09
CA LEU A 65 2.42 -7.37 3.14
C LEU A 65 3.19 -6.21 3.76
N ASP A 66 4.46 -6.43 4.15
CA ASP A 66 5.34 -5.38 4.67
C ASP A 66 5.47 -4.21 3.67
N CYS A 67 5.56 -4.53 2.37
CA CYS A 67 5.63 -3.52 1.32
C CYS A 67 4.32 -2.71 1.23
N ILE A 68 3.17 -3.39 1.28
CA ILE A 68 1.85 -2.75 1.20
C ILE A 68 1.64 -1.81 2.39
N THR A 69 1.88 -2.28 3.62
CA THR A 69 1.69 -1.46 4.83
C THR A 69 2.58 -0.22 4.82
N MET A 70 3.84 -0.36 4.42
CA MET A 70 4.76 0.77 4.26
C MET A 70 4.25 1.78 3.22
N LEU A 71 3.78 1.32 2.06
CA LEU A 71 3.32 2.19 0.99
C LEU A 71 2.02 2.90 1.36
N GLU A 72 1.06 2.21 1.98
CA GLU A 72 -0.18 2.82 2.44
C GLU A 72 0.07 3.89 3.51
N ALA A 73 0.95 3.62 4.47
CA ALA A 73 1.38 4.62 5.45
C ALA A 73 2.03 5.84 4.77
N SER A 74 2.81 5.63 3.71
CA SER A 74 3.48 6.70 2.97
C SER A 74 2.50 7.55 2.15
N ILE A 75 1.51 6.93 1.51
CA ILE A 75 0.49 7.63 0.70
C ILE A 75 -0.29 8.65 1.54
N ASN A 76 -0.62 8.32 2.79
CA ASN A 76 -1.36 9.22 3.69
C ASN A 76 -0.60 10.51 4.05
N GLN A 77 0.71 10.58 3.77
CA GLN A 77 1.57 11.71 4.11
C GLN A 77 1.87 12.61 2.90
N ILE A 78 1.50 12.19 1.69
CA ILE A 78 1.80 12.90 0.45
C ILE A 78 0.52 13.32 -0.26
N PRO A 79 0.52 14.48 -0.96
CA PRO A 79 -0.63 14.88 -1.76
C PRO A 79 -0.85 13.94 -2.95
N ILE A 80 -2.08 13.90 -3.45
CA ILE A 80 -2.43 13.13 -4.66
C ILE A 80 -1.67 13.72 -5.85
N ASN A 81 -0.67 12.98 -6.32
CA ASN A 81 0.23 13.38 -7.39
C ASN A 81 0.87 12.14 -8.04
N LYS A 82 1.83 12.37 -8.95
CA LYS A 82 2.56 11.31 -9.65
C LYS A 82 3.24 10.29 -8.72
N ILE A 83 3.77 10.72 -7.57
CA ILE A 83 4.41 9.83 -6.59
C ILE A 83 3.36 8.92 -5.94
N SER A 84 2.22 9.47 -5.55
CA SER A 84 1.12 8.65 -5.01
C SER A 84 0.59 7.62 -6.03
N ALA A 85 0.56 7.98 -7.32
CA ALA A 85 0.21 7.05 -8.40
C ALA A 85 1.22 5.90 -8.51
N GLU A 86 2.51 6.22 -8.42
CA GLU A 86 3.58 5.23 -8.43
C GLU A 86 3.47 4.28 -7.23
N TYR A 87 3.14 4.78 -6.03
CA TYR A 87 2.92 3.93 -4.86
C TYR A 87 1.70 3.01 -5.01
N TYR A 88 0.57 3.53 -5.51
CA TYR A 88 -0.59 2.66 -5.83
C TYR A 88 -0.24 1.59 -6.86
N ASN A 89 0.61 1.91 -7.84
CA ASN A 89 1.10 0.92 -8.80
C ASN A 89 1.95 -0.17 -8.14
N TYR A 90 2.83 0.19 -7.21
CA TYR A 90 3.62 -0.80 -6.45
C TYR A 90 2.77 -1.65 -5.50
N ILE A 91 1.73 -1.08 -4.89
CA ILE A 91 0.75 -1.87 -4.11
C ILE A 91 0.05 -2.88 -5.04
N GLY A 92 -0.35 -2.45 -6.24
CA GLY A 92 -0.91 -3.33 -7.26
C GLY A 92 0.04 -4.50 -7.60
N LEU A 93 1.32 -4.21 -7.81
CA LEU A 93 2.36 -5.23 -8.06
C LEU A 93 2.53 -6.22 -6.90
N CYS A 94 2.44 -5.75 -5.66
CA CYS A 94 2.50 -6.62 -4.49
C CYS A 94 1.31 -7.58 -4.43
N TYR A 95 0.09 -7.09 -4.67
CA TYR A 95 -1.11 -7.93 -4.73
C TYR A 95 -1.09 -8.90 -5.92
N GLU A 96 -0.58 -8.46 -7.07
CA GLU A 96 -0.39 -9.33 -8.25
C GLU A 96 0.60 -10.46 -7.93
N SER A 97 1.72 -10.13 -7.27
CA SER A 97 2.72 -11.11 -6.82
C SER A 97 2.16 -12.09 -5.79
N ALA A 98 1.15 -11.68 -5.02
CA ALA A 98 0.39 -12.52 -4.10
C ALA A 98 -0.80 -13.24 -4.76
N ASN A 99 -0.91 -13.21 -6.09
CA ASN A 99 -2.01 -13.78 -6.89
C ASN A 99 -3.42 -13.21 -6.58
N MET A 100 -3.49 -12.05 -5.91
CA MET A 100 -4.75 -11.36 -5.59
C MET A 100 -5.15 -10.41 -6.73
N TYR A 101 -5.38 -10.96 -7.92
CA TYR A 101 -5.50 -10.18 -9.17
C TYR A 101 -6.63 -9.15 -9.17
N LYS A 102 -7.78 -9.45 -8.57
CA LYS A 102 -8.90 -8.51 -8.46
C LYS A 102 -8.53 -7.27 -7.63
N ILE A 103 -7.74 -7.45 -6.58
CA ILE A 103 -7.28 -6.34 -5.72
C ILE A 103 -6.19 -5.56 -6.45
N ALA A 104 -5.23 -6.25 -7.06
CA ALA A 104 -4.17 -5.64 -7.86
C ALA A 104 -4.76 -4.70 -8.93
N GLN A 105 -5.78 -5.17 -9.66
CA GLN A 105 -6.48 -4.38 -10.68
C GLN A 105 -7.10 -3.10 -10.09
N ARG A 106 -7.71 -3.15 -8.91
CA ARG A 106 -8.27 -1.95 -8.26
C ARG A 106 -7.19 -0.92 -7.95
N TYR A 107 -6.03 -1.35 -7.47
CA TYR A 107 -4.91 -0.45 -7.18
C TYR A 107 -4.26 0.10 -8.45
N TYR A 108 -4.12 -0.71 -9.50
CA TYR A 108 -3.68 -0.21 -10.80
C TYR A 108 -4.64 0.82 -11.41
N LEU A 109 -5.95 0.65 -11.22
CA LEU A 109 -6.94 1.64 -11.64
C LEU A 109 -6.84 2.94 -10.84
N LYS A 110 -6.62 2.87 -9.52
CA LYS A 110 -6.33 4.07 -8.70
C LYS A 110 -5.10 4.81 -9.23
N ALA A 111 -4.01 4.07 -9.51
CA ALA A 111 -2.79 4.63 -10.07
C ALA A 111 -3.03 5.30 -11.43
N TYR A 112 -3.79 4.63 -12.31
CA TYR A 112 -4.14 5.11 -13.65
C TYR A 112 -5.00 6.38 -13.61
N ASN A 113 -5.95 6.48 -12.68
CA ASN A 113 -6.79 7.65 -12.54
C ASN A 113 -6.01 8.91 -12.16
N ILE A 114 -4.88 8.75 -11.46
CA ILE A 114 -4.00 9.86 -11.06
C ILE A 114 -3.01 10.18 -12.18
N SER A 115 -2.41 9.16 -12.80
CA SER A 115 -1.37 9.31 -13.83
C SER A 115 -1.68 8.45 -15.07
N PRO A 116 -2.64 8.86 -15.92
CA PRO A 116 -3.15 8.04 -17.03
C PRO A 116 -2.20 7.87 -18.21
N LEU A 117 -1.09 8.62 -18.22
CA LEU A 117 -0.08 8.58 -19.29
C LEU A 117 1.20 7.85 -18.86
N GLU A 118 1.28 7.39 -17.60
CA GLU A 118 2.47 6.74 -17.08
C GLU A 118 2.58 5.31 -17.64
N LYS A 119 3.64 5.05 -18.41
CA LYS A 119 3.80 3.80 -19.15
C LYS A 119 3.82 2.57 -18.26
N ASN A 120 4.47 2.65 -17.11
CA ASN A 120 4.58 1.52 -16.19
C ASN A 120 3.19 1.12 -15.65
N ILE A 121 2.36 2.12 -15.32
CA ILE A 121 0.99 1.90 -14.86
C ILE A 121 0.14 1.28 -15.97
N LEU A 122 0.21 1.81 -17.19
CA LEU A 122 -0.52 1.27 -18.33
C LEU A 122 -0.12 -0.18 -18.65
N LYS A 123 1.18 -0.50 -18.58
CA LYS A 123 1.68 -1.88 -18.81
C LYS A 123 1.11 -2.85 -17.79
N ASN A 124 1.19 -2.51 -16.51
CA ASN A 124 0.67 -3.33 -15.43
C ASN A 124 -0.85 -3.50 -15.53
N LEU A 125 -1.58 -2.43 -15.83
CA LEU A 125 -3.03 -2.46 -16.00
C LEU A 125 -3.44 -3.30 -17.24
N ALA A 126 -2.71 -3.21 -18.35
CA ALA A 126 -2.97 -4.06 -19.53
C ALA A 126 -2.74 -5.55 -19.21
N ASN A 127 -1.68 -5.86 -18.47
CA ASN A 127 -1.37 -7.23 -18.06
C ASN A 127 -2.43 -7.80 -17.12
N ILE A 128 -2.86 -7.04 -16.09
CA ILE A 128 -3.88 -7.54 -15.17
C ILE A 128 -5.23 -7.73 -15.85
N TYR A 129 -5.59 -6.90 -16.84
CA TYR A 129 -6.78 -7.09 -17.66
C TYR A 129 -6.70 -8.38 -18.48
N LYS A 130 -5.53 -8.73 -19.02
CA LYS A 130 -5.33 -10.02 -19.71
C LYS A 130 -5.49 -11.20 -18.75
N ILE A 131 -4.86 -11.14 -17.56
CA ILE A 131 -4.92 -12.21 -16.55
C ILE A 131 -6.36 -12.42 -16.06
N SER A 132 -7.15 -11.34 -15.93
CA SER A 132 -8.56 -11.41 -15.54
C SER A 132 -9.52 -11.79 -16.68
N GLY A 133 -9.03 -12.00 -17.90
CA GLY A 133 -9.85 -12.36 -19.07
C GLY A 133 -10.56 -11.18 -19.74
N ASP A 134 -10.34 -9.95 -19.28
CA ASP A 134 -10.91 -8.74 -19.87
C ASP A 134 -10.06 -8.26 -21.06
N ILE A 135 -10.10 -9.06 -22.14
CA ILE A 135 -9.33 -8.82 -23.35
C ILE A 135 -9.69 -7.49 -24.02
N LYS A 136 -10.96 -7.04 -23.87
CA LYS A 136 -11.43 -5.78 -24.45
C LYS A 136 -10.71 -4.59 -23.83
N ASN A 137 -10.68 -4.49 -22.49
CA ASN A 137 -9.99 -3.40 -21.82
C ASN A 137 -8.47 -3.51 -21.97
N ALA A 138 -7.91 -4.73 -21.96
CA ALA A 138 -6.49 -4.93 -22.26
C ALA A 138 -6.09 -4.35 -23.64
N LYS A 139 -6.89 -4.60 -24.69
CA LYS A 139 -6.64 -4.04 -26.03
C LYS A 139 -6.68 -2.51 -26.01
N LYS A 140 -7.67 -1.92 -25.36
CA LYS A 140 -7.81 -0.46 -25.23
C LYS A 140 -6.59 0.19 -24.56
N ILE A 141 -6.12 -0.39 -23.44
CA ILE A 141 -4.94 0.13 -22.74
C ILE A 141 -3.67 -0.04 -23.59
N ASN A 142 -3.50 -1.17 -24.28
CA ASN A 142 -2.35 -1.39 -25.17
C ASN A 142 -2.33 -0.42 -26.36
N GLN A 143 -3.48 -0.09 -26.95
CA GLN A 143 -3.56 0.93 -28.00
C GLN A 143 -3.09 2.30 -27.49
N ARG A 144 -3.48 2.68 -26.27
CA ARG A 144 -3.02 3.92 -25.63
C ARG A 144 -1.50 3.94 -25.41
N LEU A 145 -0.91 2.81 -25.00
CA LEU A 145 0.54 2.66 -24.88
C LEU A 145 1.26 2.85 -26.21
N ILE A 146 0.73 2.27 -27.30
CA ILE A 146 1.32 2.38 -28.64
C ILE A 146 1.29 3.83 -29.12
N LEU A 147 0.17 4.54 -28.94
CA LEU A 147 0.03 5.95 -29.30
C LEU A 147 1.02 6.83 -28.52
N LEU A 148 1.19 6.58 -27.22
CA LEU A 148 2.15 7.32 -26.40
C LEU A 148 3.60 7.13 -26.88
N ASN A 149 3.97 5.89 -27.20
CA ASN A 149 5.30 5.62 -27.74
C ASN A 149 5.51 6.33 -29.08
N LYS A 150 4.54 6.26 -30.00
CA LYS A 150 4.62 6.91 -31.32
C LYS A 150 4.82 8.43 -31.20
N ASN A 151 4.06 9.08 -30.32
CA ASN A 151 4.14 10.53 -30.11
C ASN A 151 5.49 10.96 -29.52
N GLU A 152 6.09 10.16 -28.64
CA GLU A 152 7.44 10.43 -28.13
C GLU A 152 8.51 10.32 -29.23
N TYR A 153 8.40 9.32 -30.13
CA TYR A 153 9.32 9.22 -31.25
C TYR A 153 9.22 10.43 -32.18
N THR A 154 8.02 10.93 -32.46
CA THR A 154 7.84 12.10 -33.34
C THR A 154 8.19 13.44 -32.69
N SER A 155 8.26 13.54 -31.36
CA SER A 155 8.58 14.78 -30.63
C SER A 155 10.09 14.98 -30.39
N ASN A 156 10.91 13.94 -30.63
CA ASN A 156 12.36 13.98 -30.44
C ASN A 156 13.13 14.22 -31.76
N TYR A 157 12.41 14.63 -32.81
CA TYR A 157 12.93 15.11 -34.10
C TYR A 157 12.36 16.51 -34.36
#